data_AF-A0A5J4Q7D0-F1
#
_entry.id   AF-A0A5J4Q7D0-F1
#
_cell.length_a   1.000
_cell.length_b   1.000
_cell.length_c   1.000
_cell.angle_alpha   90.00
_cell.angle_beta   90.00
_cell.angle_gamma   90.00
#
_symmetry.space_group_name_H-M   'P 1'
#
loop_
_entity.id
_entity.type
_entity.pdbx_description
1 polymer ?
#
loop_
_entity_poly.entity_id
_entity_poly.type
_entity_poly.pdbx_seq_one_letter_code
_entity_poly.pdbx_strand_id
1 'polypeptide(L)'
;MTWLSAVPYHEYNEKYHLGEWRCWYDFGMGTLGDWGAHILDTVHEFLELGLPYEINPLKLTEHNDYFYPYSSTILFRFPQRRGMPPVDVTWYDGTDNQPPIPAGYGTSKSDPNIPTTNMADETKSKALSPGKIIYAKDLTFKGGSHGSTLSIIPEEKAKEMASKLPEVPKSSSNHFANFLLSCSGVEKTRSPFEIHGPLSQVFSLGVIAQRLNTKLYFDSRTKQITNNEFANALLVGAPPRKGWEDLYKL
;
A
#
# COMPACT_ATOMS: atom_id res chain seq x y z
N MET A 1 0.18 -32.03 -3.94
CA MET A 1 -0.05 -31.09 -5.08
C MET A 1 -0.84 -29.86 -4.58
N THR A 2 -0.55 -29.36 -3.38
CA THR A 2 -1.48 -28.51 -2.59
C THR A 2 -0.95 -27.09 -2.34
N TRP A 3 0.22 -26.73 -2.86
CA TRP A 3 0.84 -25.42 -2.61
C TRP A 3 0.24 -24.27 -3.44
N LEU A 4 -0.42 -24.58 -4.55
CA LEU A 4 -0.92 -23.60 -5.53
C LEU A 4 -2.28 -22.96 -5.17
N SER A 5 -2.99 -23.49 -4.16
CA SER A 5 -4.35 -23.02 -3.82
C SER A 5 -5.25 -22.86 -5.07
N ALA A 6 -5.90 -21.70 -5.24
CA ALA A 6 -6.77 -21.36 -6.38
C ALA A 6 -6.02 -20.95 -7.67
N VAL A 7 -4.69 -20.86 -7.66
CA VAL A 7 -3.88 -20.44 -8.82
C VAL A 7 -3.78 -21.59 -9.84
N PRO A 8 -3.77 -21.31 -11.17
CA PRO A 8 -3.50 -22.31 -12.20
C PRO A 8 -2.27 -23.17 -11.93
N TYR A 9 -2.22 -24.35 -12.55
CA TYR A 9 -1.10 -25.26 -12.32
C TYR A 9 0.22 -24.68 -12.82
N HIS A 10 1.21 -24.62 -11.94
CA HIS A 10 2.62 -24.41 -12.27
C HIS A 10 3.48 -25.53 -11.70
N GLU A 11 4.57 -25.86 -12.40
CA GLU A 11 5.62 -26.69 -11.82
C GLU A 11 6.20 -26.01 -10.58
N TYR A 12 6.58 -26.82 -9.60
CA TYR A 12 7.17 -26.29 -8.37
C TYR A 12 8.51 -25.62 -8.68
N ASN A 13 8.69 -24.41 -8.14
CA ASN A 13 9.97 -23.71 -8.09
C ASN A 13 10.19 -23.27 -6.64
N GLU A 14 11.42 -23.39 -6.14
CA GLU A 14 11.75 -22.98 -4.77
C GLU A 14 11.47 -21.48 -4.51
N LYS A 15 11.53 -20.65 -5.56
CA LYS A 15 11.21 -19.20 -5.52
C LYS A 15 9.73 -18.88 -5.36
N TYR A 16 8.84 -19.86 -5.48
CA TYR A 16 7.42 -19.70 -5.17
C TYR A 16 7.11 -19.97 -3.69
N HIS A 17 8.14 -20.11 -2.86
CA HIS A 17 8.00 -20.40 -1.44
C HIS A 17 8.81 -19.40 -0.59
N LEU A 18 8.70 -19.48 0.74
CA LEU A 18 9.55 -18.75 1.71
C LEU A 18 9.65 -17.21 1.57
N GLY A 19 8.60 -16.58 1.03
CA GLY A 19 8.42 -15.12 1.00
C GLY A 19 8.65 -14.46 -0.36
N GLU A 20 9.35 -15.12 -1.29
CA GLU A 20 9.56 -14.63 -2.66
C GLU A 20 8.28 -14.68 -3.51
N TRP A 21 7.37 -15.59 -3.17
CA TRP A 21 6.06 -15.74 -3.86
C TRP A 21 5.33 -14.41 -4.03
N ARG A 22 5.45 -13.49 -3.06
CA ARG A 22 4.77 -12.18 -3.10
C ARG A 22 5.19 -11.31 -4.29
N CYS A 23 6.35 -11.58 -4.88
CA CYS A 23 6.93 -10.85 -6.00
C CYS A 23 6.43 -11.35 -7.37
N TRP A 24 5.67 -12.43 -7.44
CA TRP A 24 5.18 -12.99 -8.70
C TRP A 24 3.75 -12.55 -8.97
N TYR A 25 3.41 -12.21 -10.21
CA TYR A 25 2.04 -11.76 -10.55
C TYR A 25 0.97 -12.82 -10.27
N ASP A 26 1.34 -14.10 -10.31
CA ASP A 26 0.41 -15.21 -10.10
C ASP A 26 0.11 -15.47 -8.63
N PHE A 27 0.99 -15.04 -7.72
CA PHE A 27 0.91 -15.39 -6.30
C PHE A 27 0.74 -14.18 -5.38
N GLY A 28 1.21 -13.01 -5.77
CA GLY A 28 1.27 -11.85 -4.89
C GLY A 28 1.00 -10.51 -5.54
N MET A 29 1.23 -9.47 -4.74
CA MET A 29 0.89 -8.07 -5.05
C MET A 29 2.13 -7.16 -5.06
N GLY A 30 3.32 -7.76 -5.07
CA GLY A 30 4.59 -7.05 -5.04
C GLY A 30 4.79 -6.22 -3.78
N THR A 31 5.78 -5.33 -3.81
CA THR A 31 6.05 -4.41 -2.70
C THR A 31 4.89 -3.46 -2.45
N LEU A 32 4.15 -3.06 -3.49
CA LEU A 32 3.01 -2.16 -3.36
C LEU A 32 1.89 -2.77 -2.50
N GLY A 33 1.48 -4.00 -2.76
CA GLY A 33 0.42 -4.63 -1.97
C GLY A 33 0.84 -5.01 -0.56
N ASP A 34 2.11 -5.37 -0.37
CA ASP A 34 2.70 -5.71 0.93
C ASP A 34 2.89 -4.47 1.80
N TRP A 35 3.78 -3.55 1.39
CA TRP A 35 4.13 -2.37 2.18
C TRP A 35 3.12 -1.23 2.05
N GLY A 36 2.40 -1.12 0.94
CA GLY A 36 1.43 -0.05 0.73
C GLY A 36 0.34 -0.05 1.79
N ALA A 37 -0.14 -1.24 2.21
CA ALA A 37 -1.15 -1.38 3.26
C ALA A 37 -0.67 -0.83 4.61
N HIS A 38 0.63 -0.89 4.88
CA HIS A 38 1.24 -0.40 6.11
C HIS A 38 1.69 1.07 6.04
N ILE A 39 1.70 1.68 4.86
CA ILE A 39 2.21 3.04 4.67
C ILE A 39 1.06 4.00 4.36
N LEU A 40 0.13 3.61 3.50
CA LEU A 40 -0.94 4.46 2.99
C LEU A 40 -2.24 4.39 3.81
N ASP A 41 -2.38 3.44 4.72
CA ASP A 41 -3.58 3.27 5.57
C ASP A 41 -4.03 4.57 6.24
N THR A 42 -3.14 5.23 6.97
CA THR A 42 -3.50 6.43 7.73
C THR A 42 -3.89 7.60 6.82
N VAL A 43 -3.18 7.78 5.71
CA VAL A 43 -3.50 8.84 4.75
C VAL A 43 -4.82 8.53 4.04
N HIS A 44 -5.06 7.26 3.72
CA HIS A 44 -6.30 6.81 3.06
C HIS A 44 -7.53 7.03 3.93
N GLU A 45 -7.44 6.66 5.22
CA GLU A 45 -8.50 6.86 6.20
C GLU A 45 -8.74 8.35 6.46
N PHE A 46 -7.73 9.08 6.95
CA PHE A 46 -7.93 10.43 7.47
C PHE A 46 -8.14 11.50 6.39
N LEU A 47 -7.74 11.24 5.15
CA LEU A 47 -8.06 12.13 4.02
C LEU A 47 -9.23 11.62 3.16
N GLU A 48 -9.92 10.58 3.61
CA GLU A 48 -11.08 9.97 2.94
C GLU A 48 -10.81 9.69 1.45
N LEU A 49 -9.65 9.08 1.13
CA LEU A 49 -9.12 9.17 -0.24
C LEU A 49 -10.02 8.52 -1.29
N GLY A 50 -10.71 7.43 -0.93
CA GLY A 50 -11.53 6.64 -1.85
C GLY A 50 -10.69 5.90 -2.89
N LEU A 51 -11.11 5.97 -4.16
CA LEU A 51 -10.39 5.37 -5.29
C LEU A 51 -9.77 6.44 -6.18
N PRO A 52 -8.58 6.21 -6.75
CA PRO A 52 -7.96 7.13 -7.70
C PRO A 52 -8.73 7.17 -9.02
N TYR A 53 -8.66 8.29 -9.73
CA TYR A 53 -9.18 8.42 -11.10
C TYR A 53 -8.09 8.24 -12.16
N GLU A 54 -6.81 8.38 -11.80
CA GLU A 54 -5.65 8.16 -12.66
C GLU A 54 -4.59 7.36 -11.89
N ILE A 55 -4.05 6.34 -12.53
CA ILE A 55 -2.93 5.53 -12.05
C ILE A 55 -1.87 5.53 -13.15
N ASN A 56 -0.68 6.03 -12.85
CA ASN A 56 0.38 6.23 -13.84
C ASN A 56 1.72 5.64 -13.35
N PRO A 57 2.20 4.53 -13.92
CA PRO A 57 3.55 4.05 -13.66
C PRO A 57 4.55 5.01 -14.31
N LEU A 58 5.43 5.60 -13.51
CA LEU A 58 6.45 6.57 -13.95
C LEU A 58 7.83 5.93 -14.14
N LYS A 59 8.11 4.86 -13.40
CA LYS A 59 9.36 4.09 -13.47
C LYS A 59 9.04 2.63 -13.13
N LEU A 60 9.52 1.69 -13.94
CA LEU A 60 9.46 0.25 -13.70
C LEU A 60 10.78 -0.39 -14.15
N THR A 61 11.76 -0.45 -13.25
CA THR A 61 13.08 -1.03 -13.54
C THR A 61 12.97 -2.55 -13.65
N GLU A 62 13.52 -3.15 -14.72
CA GLU A 62 13.44 -4.60 -14.98
C GLU A 62 12.01 -5.15 -15.10
N HIS A 63 11.09 -4.34 -15.63
CA HIS A 63 9.74 -4.79 -15.94
C HIS A 63 9.75 -5.98 -16.90
N ASN A 64 8.91 -6.98 -16.59
CA ASN A 64 8.75 -8.22 -17.33
C ASN A 64 7.35 -8.80 -17.06
N ASP A 65 7.02 -9.92 -17.71
CA ASP A 65 5.69 -10.52 -17.67
C ASP A 65 5.47 -11.52 -16.51
N TYR A 66 6.50 -11.81 -15.71
CA TYR A 66 6.48 -12.89 -14.71
C TYR A 66 6.38 -12.38 -13.27
N PHE A 67 7.15 -11.35 -12.93
CA PHE A 67 7.26 -10.83 -11.58
C PHE A 67 7.34 -9.30 -11.56
N TYR A 68 7.03 -8.72 -10.40
CA TYR A 68 7.01 -7.28 -10.21
C TYR A 68 8.40 -6.65 -10.45
N PRO A 69 8.47 -5.41 -10.98
CA PRO A 69 9.73 -4.69 -11.23
C PRO A 69 10.61 -4.62 -9.98
N TYR A 70 11.94 -4.60 -10.18
CA TYR A 70 12.90 -4.44 -9.08
C TYR A 70 12.65 -3.15 -8.28
N SER A 71 12.28 -2.09 -9.01
CA SER A 71 11.96 -0.78 -8.43
C SER A 71 10.85 -0.13 -9.23
N SER A 72 9.93 0.53 -8.51
CA SER A 72 8.82 1.22 -9.15
C SER A 72 8.53 2.61 -8.58
N THR A 73 8.09 3.51 -9.46
CA THR A 73 7.44 4.76 -9.08
C THR A 73 6.06 4.80 -9.73
N ILE A 74 5.01 5.00 -8.93
CA ILE A 74 3.63 5.03 -9.42
C ILE A 74 2.93 6.26 -8.86
N LEU A 75 2.34 7.06 -9.73
CA LEU A 75 1.50 8.19 -9.36
C LEU A 75 0.03 7.76 -9.34
N PHE A 76 -0.62 7.94 -8.19
CA PHE A 76 -2.05 7.82 -8.02
C PHE A 76 -2.64 9.22 -7.84
N ARG A 77 -3.57 9.61 -8.72
CA ARG A 77 -4.33 10.84 -8.53
C ARG A 77 -5.71 10.53 -8.04
N PHE A 78 -6.09 11.21 -6.98
CA PHE A 78 -7.40 11.07 -6.41
C PHE A 78 -8.20 12.37 -6.54
N PRO A 79 -9.53 12.27 -6.71
CA PRO A 79 -10.36 13.43 -7.01
C PRO A 79 -10.50 14.35 -5.78
N GLN A 80 -11.17 15.49 -5.96
CA GLN A 80 -11.64 16.29 -4.84
C GLN A 80 -12.61 15.47 -3.97
N ARG A 81 -12.65 15.75 -2.66
CA ARG A 81 -13.57 15.12 -1.69
C ARG A 81 -14.34 16.20 -0.93
N ARG A 82 -15.00 15.82 0.17
CA ARG A 82 -15.86 16.66 1.02
C ARG A 82 -15.15 17.96 1.49
N GLY A 83 -15.14 18.99 0.65
CA GLY A 83 -14.41 20.24 0.91
C GLY A 83 -12.89 20.15 0.85
N MET A 84 -12.30 18.97 0.57
CA MET A 84 -10.85 18.76 0.49
C MET A 84 -10.37 18.71 -0.96
N PRO A 85 -9.23 19.34 -1.32
CA PRO A 85 -8.72 19.35 -2.68
C PRO A 85 -8.30 17.95 -3.17
N PRO A 86 -8.10 17.76 -4.48
CA PRO A 86 -7.45 16.58 -5.03
C PRO A 86 -6.09 16.31 -4.37
N VAL A 87 -5.72 15.04 -4.28
CA VAL A 87 -4.43 14.60 -3.70
C VAL A 87 -3.74 13.66 -4.66
N ASP A 88 -2.46 13.92 -4.88
CA ASP A 88 -1.55 13.02 -5.57
C ASP A 88 -0.79 12.20 -4.52
N VAL A 89 -0.74 10.88 -4.70
CA VAL A 89 0.09 9.96 -3.92
C VAL A 89 1.08 9.33 -4.88
N THR A 90 2.37 9.60 -4.67
CA THR A 90 3.43 8.97 -5.46
C THR A 90 4.10 7.89 -4.63
N TRP A 91 3.92 6.64 -5.04
CA TRP A 91 4.57 5.48 -4.46
C TRP A 91 5.99 5.35 -5.01
N TYR A 92 6.95 5.03 -4.15
CA TYR A 92 8.33 4.71 -4.51
C TYR A 92 8.73 3.43 -3.78
N ASP A 93 9.16 2.43 -4.53
CA ASP A 93 9.81 1.25 -3.98
C ASP A 93 11.03 0.84 -4.81
N GLY A 94 11.91 0.06 -4.20
CA GLY A 94 13.22 -0.27 -4.72
C GLY A 94 14.35 0.07 -3.74
N THR A 95 15.48 -0.61 -3.85
CA THR A 95 16.68 -0.28 -3.06
C THR A 95 17.36 1.01 -3.58
N ASP A 96 17.27 1.23 -4.89
CA ASP A 96 17.86 2.33 -5.66
C ASP A 96 16.87 3.48 -5.96
N ASN A 97 15.63 3.40 -5.47
CA ASN A 97 14.55 4.29 -5.87
C ASN A 97 13.93 5.01 -4.66
N GLN A 98 14.49 6.17 -4.33
CA GLN A 98 14.04 7.00 -3.21
C GLN A 98 13.19 8.17 -3.72
N PRO A 99 12.18 8.61 -2.96
CA PRO A 99 11.49 9.86 -3.26
C PRO A 99 12.44 11.06 -3.08
N PRO A 100 12.10 12.23 -3.64
CA PRO A 100 12.76 13.48 -3.26
C PRO A 100 12.67 13.70 -1.74
N ILE A 101 13.82 13.76 -1.06
CA ILE A 101 13.87 13.91 0.39
C ILE A 101 13.87 15.40 0.76
N PRO A 102 12.90 15.87 1.56
CA PRO A 102 12.83 17.29 1.93
C PRO A 102 13.98 17.70 2.86
N ALA A 103 14.33 18.98 2.83
CA ALA A 103 15.28 19.54 3.77
C ALA A 103 14.83 19.30 5.22
N GLY A 104 15.77 18.95 6.10
CA GLY A 104 15.46 18.66 7.51
C GLY A 104 14.81 17.29 7.76
N TYR A 105 14.77 16.38 6.77
CA TYR A 105 14.22 15.04 6.99
C TYR A 105 14.98 14.23 8.05
N GLY A 106 16.30 14.41 8.17
CA GLY A 106 17.15 13.68 9.12
C GLY A 106 17.14 12.16 8.89
N THR A 107 17.21 11.36 9.96
CA THR A 107 17.17 9.89 9.91
C THR A 107 15.78 9.35 10.26
N SER A 108 15.40 8.22 9.70
CA SER A 108 14.16 7.50 10.08
C SER A 108 14.46 6.45 11.16
N LYS A 109 13.50 6.24 12.06
CA LYS A 109 13.51 5.09 12.95
C LYS A 109 12.73 3.94 12.31
N SER A 110 13.25 2.73 12.39
CA SER A 110 12.50 1.52 12.02
C SER A 110 11.46 1.21 13.09
N ASP A 111 10.29 0.71 12.70
CA ASP A 111 9.31 0.19 13.65
C ASP A 111 9.84 -1.15 14.21
N PRO A 112 9.95 -1.31 15.55
CA PRO A 112 10.48 -2.54 16.15
C PRO A 112 9.55 -3.76 15.98
N ASN A 113 8.29 -3.56 15.57
CA ASN A 113 7.33 -4.64 15.37
C ASN A 113 7.35 -5.24 13.96
N ILE A 114 8.21 -4.74 13.07
CA ILE A 114 8.38 -5.31 11.73
C ILE A 114 8.95 -6.73 11.89
N PRO A 115 8.25 -7.79 11.44
CA PRO A 115 8.75 -9.15 11.52
C PRO A 115 10.04 -9.30 10.70
N THR A 116 10.99 -10.08 11.21
CA THR A 116 12.15 -10.51 10.41
C THR A 116 11.67 -11.37 9.24
N THR A 117 12.03 -10.97 8.03
CA THR A 117 11.82 -11.78 6.83
C THR A 117 13.11 -12.54 6.48
N ASN A 118 13.00 -13.61 5.70
CA ASN A 118 14.16 -14.34 5.19
C ASN A 118 15.07 -13.47 4.29
N MET A 119 14.64 -12.25 3.95
CA MET A 119 15.37 -11.25 3.16
C MET A 119 15.96 -10.11 4.01
N ALA A 120 15.81 -10.16 5.34
CA ALA A 120 16.19 -9.05 6.23
C ALA A 120 17.70 -8.72 6.19
N ASP A 121 18.55 -9.70 5.89
CA ASP A 121 20.02 -9.55 5.87
C ASP A 121 20.57 -8.91 4.58
N GLU A 122 19.77 -8.80 3.50
CA GLU A 122 20.22 -8.21 2.23
C GLU A 122 20.01 -6.69 2.17
N THR A 123 19.17 -6.13 3.06
CA THR A 123 18.93 -4.69 3.20
C THR A 123 19.91 -4.02 4.17
N LYS A 124 21.23 -4.21 3.96
CA LYS A 124 22.29 -3.70 4.86
C LYS A 124 22.57 -2.20 4.82
N SER A 125 21.84 -1.44 4.02
CA SER A 125 21.91 0.01 4.07
C SER A 125 20.54 0.58 3.79
N LYS A 126 20.10 1.49 4.65
CA LYS A 126 19.43 2.70 4.21
C LYS A 126 19.37 3.66 5.41
N ALA A 127 19.89 4.86 5.22
CA ALA A 127 19.64 6.00 6.12
C ALA A 127 18.12 6.30 6.29
N LEU A 128 17.26 5.63 5.50
CA LEU A 128 15.82 5.82 5.38
C LEU A 128 15.06 4.48 5.38
N SER A 129 14.34 4.22 6.46
CA SER A 129 13.36 3.15 6.67
C SER A 129 12.10 3.42 5.85
N PRO A 130 11.32 2.38 5.49
CA PRO A 130 10.03 2.54 4.83
C PRO A 130 9.11 3.50 5.60
N GLY A 131 8.37 4.32 4.85
CA GLY A 131 7.53 5.34 5.46
C GLY A 131 6.89 6.26 4.42
N LYS A 132 6.53 7.45 4.88
CA LYS A 132 5.73 8.42 4.13
C LYS A 132 6.20 9.84 4.40
N ILE A 133 6.09 10.67 3.37
CA ILE A 133 6.20 12.12 3.47
C ILE A 133 4.87 12.70 3.01
N ILE A 134 4.29 13.58 3.81
CA ILE A 134 3.02 14.24 3.49
C ILE A 134 3.27 15.74 3.42
N TYR A 135 3.01 16.32 2.27
CA TYR A 135 3.16 17.75 2.03
C TYR A 135 1.80 18.44 2.17
N ALA A 136 1.69 19.33 3.14
CA ALA A 136 0.63 20.32 3.22
C ALA A 136 1.17 21.68 2.76
N LYS A 137 0.30 22.69 2.69
CA LYS A 137 0.66 24.04 2.25
C LYS A 137 1.86 24.62 3.03
N ASP A 138 1.81 24.52 4.36
CA ASP A 138 2.78 25.16 5.26
C ASP A 138 3.53 24.16 6.17
N LEU A 139 3.18 22.87 6.09
CA LEU A 139 3.73 21.81 6.94
C LEU A 139 4.18 20.63 6.09
N THR A 140 5.29 20.02 6.47
CA THR A 140 5.72 18.72 5.96
C THR A 140 5.69 17.73 7.10
N PHE A 141 4.96 16.62 6.92
CA PHE A 141 4.95 15.52 7.86
C PHE A 141 5.86 14.42 7.37
N LYS A 142 6.59 13.85 8.31
CA LYS A 142 7.39 12.64 8.14
C LYS A 142 6.74 11.53 8.95
N GLY A 143 6.61 10.35 8.36
CA GLY A 143 6.08 9.17 9.04
C GLY A 143 6.86 7.91 8.69
N GLY A 144 6.87 6.96 9.61
CA GLY A 144 7.27 5.58 9.31
C GLY A 144 6.14 4.77 8.68
N SER A 145 6.32 3.45 8.69
CA SER A 145 5.28 2.47 8.39
C SER A 145 4.47 2.08 9.63
N HIS A 146 3.40 1.34 9.44
CA HIS A 146 2.56 0.77 10.49
C HIS A 146 2.07 1.86 11.47
N GLY A 147 2.11 1.58 12.76
CA GLY A 147 1.67 2.49 13.82
C GLY A 147 2.66 3.61 14.19
N SER A 148 3.70 3.84 13.38
CA SER A 148 4.68 4.89 13.65
C SER A 148 4.05 6.28 13.61
N THR A 149 4.20 7.04 14.70
CA THR A 149 3.66 8.40 14.82
C THR A 149 4.27 9.35 13.80
N LEU A 150 3.43 10.19 13.18
CA LEU A 150 3.87 11.28 12.31
C LEU A 150 4.60 12.37 13.12
N SER A 151 5.65 12.94 12.55
CA SER A 151 6.32 14.14 13.05
C SER A 151 6.29 15.26 12.02
N ILE A 152 6.26 16.51 12.50
CA ILE A 152 6.35 17.69 11.65
C ILE A 152 7.83 18.05 11.48
N ILE A 153 8.24 18.33 10.24
CA ILE A 153 9.58 18.84 9.92
C ILE A 153 9.49 20.21 9.23
N PRO A 154 10.45 21.12 9.50
CA PRO A 154 11.52 21.02 10.50
C PRO A 154 10.99 21.13 11.94
N GLU A 155 11.82 20.79 12.93
CA GLU A 155 11.44 20.73 14.36
C GLU A 155 10.82 22.05 14.88
N GLU A 156 11.27 23.20 14.38
CA GLU A 156 10.71 24.50 14.77
C GLU A 156 9.23 24.62 14.43
N LYS A 157 8.80 24.09 13.27
CA LYS A 157 7.37 24.02 12.91
C LYS A 157 6.60 23.04 13.79
N ALA A 158 7.24 21.98 14.27
CA ALA A 158 6.62 21.07 15.23
C ALA A 158 6.35 21.78 16.57
N LYS A 159 7.31 22.56 17.08
CA LYS A 159 7.16 23.35 18.31
C LYS A 159 6.05 24.40 18.19
N GLU A 160 5.97 25.10 17.05
CA GLU A 160 4.90 26.07 16.77
C GLU A 160 3.48 25.44 16.74
N MET A 161 3.40 24.16 16.33
CA MET A 161 2.13 23.43 16.24
C MET A 161 1.77 22.68 17.51
N ALA A 162 2.71 22.39 18.40
CA ALA A 162 2.51 21.50 19.55
C ALA A 162 1.31 21.89 20.42
N SER A 163 1.11 23.18 20.69
CA SER A 163 -0.01 23.69 21.51
C SER A 163 -1.35 23.74 20.76
N LYS A 164 -1.35 23.55 19.44
CA LYS A 164 -2.54 23.60 18.57
C LYS A 164 -3.06 22.20 18.21
N LEU A 165 -2.26 21.15 18.43
CA LEU A 165 -2.67 19.79 18.16
C LEU A 165 -3.69 19.32 19.22
N PRO A 166 -4.74 18.60 18.81
CA PRO A 166 -5.70 18.04 19.77
C PRO A 166 -5.02 16.98 20.63
N GLU A 167 -5.52 16.81 21.86
CA GLU A 167 -5.13 15.69 22.69
C GLU A 167 -5.70 14.39 22.10
N VAL A 168 -4.82 13.44 21.79
CA VAL A 168 -5.21 12.13 21.26
C VAL A 168 -5.20 11.11 22.40
N PRO A 169 -6.34 10.51 22.75
CA PRO A 169 -6.39 9.53 23.83
C PRO A 169 -5.54 8.31 23.49
N LYS A 170 -4.88 7.75 24.51
CA LYS A 170 -4.17 6.49 24.35
C LYS A 170 -5.16 5.37 24.02
N SER A 171 -4.74 4.50 23.11
CA SER A 171 -5.45 3.26 22.83
C SER A 171 -5.59 2.41 24.10
N SER A 172 -6.78 1.92 24.37
CA SER A 172 -7.13 1.06 25.52
C SER A 172 -6.55 -0.35 25.45
N SER A 173 -6.12 -0.77 24.26
CA SER A 173 -5.71 -2.14 23.94
C SER A 173 -4.62 -2.12 22.86
N ASN A 174 -3.83 -3.19 22.76
CA ASN A 174 -2.89 -3.35 21.63
C ASN A 174 -3.61 -3.92 20.39
N HIS A 175 -2.88 -4.09 19.27
CA HIS A 175 -3.45 -4.58 18.01
C HIS A 175 -4.21 -5.91 18.15
N PHE A 176 -3.58 -6.93 18.77
CA PHE A 176 -4.17 -8.26 18.93
C PHE A 176 -5.39 -8.25 19.86
N ALA A 177 -5.31 -7.54 20.98
CA ALA A 177 -6.41 -7.40 21.92
C ALA A 177 -7.58 -6.63 21.30
N ASN A 178 -7.32 -5.56 20.54
CA ASN A 178 -8.38 -4.81 19.85
C ASN A 178 -9.15 -5.70 18.88
N PHE A 179 -8.50 -6.62 18.15
CA PHE A 179 -9.20 -7.57 17.28
C PHE A 179 -10.22 -8.42 18.07
N LEU A 180 -9.77 -9.07 19.15
CA LEU A 180 -10.65 -9.91 19.98
C LEU A 180 -11.78 -9.11 20.64
N LEU A 181 -11.48 -7.94 21.18
CA LEU A 181 -12.45 -7.05 21.82
C LEU A 181 -13.45 -6.46 20.83
N SER A 182 -13.03 -6.25 19.57
CA SER A 182 -13.93 -5.78 18.52
C SER A 182 -14.86 -6.88 18.04
N CYS A 183 -14.37 -8.12 17.93
CA CYS A 183 -15.20 -9.28 17.63
C CYS A 183 -16.29 -9.54 18.69
N SER A 184 -16.02 -9.20 19.95
CA SER A 184 -16.99 -9.29 21.04
C SER A 184 -17.86 -8.05 21.23
N GLY A 185 -17.69 -7.01 20.39
CA GLY A 185 -18.46 -5.77 20.46
C GLY A 185 -18.09 -4.85 21.63
N VAL A 186 -16.97 -5.10 22.33
CA VAL A 186 -16.51 -4.29 23.46
C VAL A 186 -15.75 -3.05 23.00
N GLU A 187 -14.94 -3.17 21.95
CA GLU A 187 -14.23 -2.05 21.35
C GLU A 187 -14.61 -1.85 19.87
N LYS A 188 -14.36 -0.64 19.36
CA LYS A 188 -14.38 -0.40 17.91
C LYS A 188 -13.10 -0.98 17.30
N THR A 189 -13.23 -1.67 16.16
CA THR A 189 -12.07 -2.12 15.38
C THR A 189 -11.28 -0.93 14.86
N ARG A 190 -9.96 -1.00 14.99
CA ARG A 190 -9.03 0.04 14.50
C ARG A 190 -8.49 -0.24 13.09
N SER A 191 -8.84 -1.39 12.52
CA SER A 191 -8.51 -1.75 11.13
C SER A 191 -9.75 -2.32 10.44
N PRO A 192 -10.83 -1.54 10.29
CA PRO A 192 -12.08 -2.03 9.71
C PRO A 192 -11.97 -2.27 8.19
N PHE A 193 -12.77 -3.22 7.70
CA PHE A 193 -12.91 -3.49 6.26
C PHE A 193 -13.46 -2.29 5.47
N GLU A 194 -14.23 -1.40 6.09
CA GLU A 194 -14.76 -0.20 5.43
C GLU A 194 -13.67 0.77 4.97
N ILE A 195 -12.50 0.73 5.63
CA ILE A 195 -11.30 1.49 5.27
C ILE A 195 -10.37 0.65 4.39
N HIS A 196 -10.05 -0.56 4.83
CA HIS A 196 -9.06 -1.38 4.12
C HIS A 196 -9.58 -1.99 2.80
N GLY A 197 -10.88 -2.26 2.67
CA GLY A 197 -11.46 -2.81 1.44
C GLY A 197 -11.28 -1.88 0.23
N PRO A 198 -11.64 -0.59 0.33
CA PRO A 198 -11.32 0.40 -0.70
C PRO A 198 -9.81 0.59 -0.91
N LEU A 199 -9.00 0.61 0.16
CA LEU A 199 -7.55 0.74 0.04
C LEU A 199 -6.93 -0.45 -0.73
N SER A 200 -7.38 -1.68 -0.48
CA SER A 200 -6.94 -2.86 -1.24
C SER A 200 -7.24 -2.73 -2.74
N GLN A 201 -8.37 -2.14 -3.11
CA GLN A 201 -8.69 -1.86 -4.53
C GLN A 201 -7.71 -0.86 -5.15
N VAL A 202 -7.21 0.13 -4.39
CA VAL A 202 -6.15 1.04 -4.87
C VAL A 202 -4.90 0.24 -5.24
N PHE A 203 -4.49 -0.71 -4.41
CA PHE A 203 -3.34 -1.57 -4.70
C PHE A 203 -3.61 -2.46 -5.92
N SER A 204 -4.79 -3.05 -6.04
CA SER A 204 -5.18 -3.81 -7.24
C SER A 204 -5.05 -3.00 -8.53
N LEU A 205 -5.51 -1.74 -8.54
CA LEU A 205 -5.34 -0.85 -9.68
C LEU A 205 -3.87 -0.53 -9.96
N GLY A 206 -3.08 -0.30 -8.89
CA GLY A 206 -1.65 -0.07 -8.98
C GLY A 206 -0.88 -1.24 -9.59
N VAL A 207 -1.14 -2.47 -9.12
CA VAL A 207 -0.46 -3.66 -9.64
C VAL A 207 -0.86 -3.98 -11.08
N ILE A 208 -2.10 -3.71 -11.48
CA ILE A 208 -2.52 -3.83 -12.89
C ILE A 208 -1.73 -2.84 -13.75
N ALA A 209 -1.61 -1.58 -13.31
CA ALA A 209 -0.83 -0.56 -14.01
C ALA A 209 0.66 -0.93 -14.11
N GLN A 210 1.25 -1.49 -13.04
CA GLN A 210 2.62 -2.01 -13.04
C GLN A 210 2.77 -3.19 -14.01
N ARG A 211 1.90 -4.19 -13.92
CA ARG A 211 1.96 -5.40 -14.75
C ARG A 211 1.90 -5.06 -16.23
N LEU A 212 0.98 -4.16 -16.61
CA LEU A 212 0.79 -3.77 -18.01
C LEU A 212 1.68 -2.61 -18.45
N ASN A 213 2.48 -2.04 -17.54
CA ASN A 213 3.31 -0.86 -17.77
C ASN A 213 2.56 0.24 -18.55
N THR A 214 1.37 0.59 -18.05
CA THR A 214 0.49 1.52 -18.76
C THR A 214 -0.30 2.41 -17.80
N LYS A 215 -0.59 3.63 -18.26
CA LYS A 215 -1.44 4.57 -17.53
C LYS A 215 -2.89 4.11 -17.62
N LEU A 216 -3.59 4.13 -16.49
CA LEU A 216 -5.00 3.76 -16.37
C LEU A 216 -5.84 4.95 -15.90
N TYR A 217 -7.03 5.09 -16.49
CA TYR A 217 -8.09 5.97 -16.01
C TYR A 217 -9.25 5.13 -15.46
N PHE A 218 -9.61 5.36 -14.21
CA PHE A 218 -10.61 4.57 -13.50
C PHE A 218 -11.84 5.42 -13.16
N ASP A 219 -13.03 4.99 -13.59
CA ASP A 219 -14.29 5.60 -13.15
C ASP A 219 -14.79 4.85 -11.92
N SER A 220 -14.72 5.51 -10.75
CA SER A 220 -15.13 4.93 -9.48
C SER A 220 -16.64 4.71 -9.34
N ARG A 221 -17.46 5.33 -10.20
CA ARG A 221 -18.92 5.16 -10.19
C ARG A 221 -19.33 3.88 -10.91
N THR A 222 -18.73 3.62 -12.07
CA THR A 222 -18.97 2.40 -12.85
C THR A 222 -18.06 1.25 -12.42
N LYS A 223 -16.99 1.56 -11.67
CA LYS A 223 -15.92 0.65 -11.25
C LYS A 223 -15.23 -0.01 -12.45
N GLN A 224 -14.84 0.81 -13.43
CA GLN A 224 -14.23 0.35 -14.67
C GLN A 224 -12.95 1.13 -14.99
N ILE A 225 -11.97 0.44 -15.56
CA ILE A 225 -10.87 1.07 -16.29
C ILE A 225 -11.40 1.45 -17.68
N THR A 226 -11.29 2.71 -18.04
CA THR A 226 -12.00 3.30 -19.18
C THR A 226 -11.17 3.42 -20.46
N ASN A 227 -9.84 3.27 -20.35
CA ASN A 227 -8.90 3.52 -21.44
C ASN A 227 -8.10 2.29 -21.88
N ASN A 228 -8.35 1.12 -21.27
CA ASN A 228 -7.67 -0.13 -21.60
C ASN A 228 -8.57 -1.32 -21.29
N GLU A 229 -9.12 -1.96 -22.33
CA GLU A 229 -10.07 -3.06 -22.21
C GLU A 229 -9.44 -4.30 -21.55
N PHE A 230 -8.18 -4.61 -21.87
CA PHE A 230 -7.47 -5.73 -21.27
C PHE A 230 -7.24 -5.51 -19.77
N ALA A 231 -6.79 -4.31 -19.39
CA ALA A 231 -6.65 -3.94 -17.98
C ALA A 231 -8.00 -3.99 -17.25
N ASN A 232 -9.08 -3.56 -17.90
CA ASN A 232 -10.43 -3.62 -17.35
C ASN A 232 -10.89 -5.06 -17.12
N ALA A 233 -10.58 -5.99 -18.04
CA ALA A 233 -10.88 -7.41 -17.88
C ALA A 233 -10.14 -8.03 -16.67
N LEU A 234 -8.94 -7.55 -16.34
CA LEU A 234 -8.20 -8.00 -15.15
C LEU A 234 -8.88 -7.66 -13.82
N LEU A 235 -9.84 -6.74 -13.79
CA LEU A 235 -10.62 -6.43 -12.57
C LEU A 235 -11.50 -7.62 -12.12
N VAL A 236 -11.88 -8.50 -13.05
CA VAL A 236 -12.67 -9.71 -12.74
C VAL A 236 -11.80 -10.80 -12.10
N GLY A 237 -10.49 -10.75 -12.32
CA GLY A 237 -9.55 -11.77 -11.87
C GLY A 237 -9.51 -13.02 -12.76
N ALA A 238 -8.64 -13.95 -12.43
CA ALA A 238 -8.55 -15.24 -13.12
C ALA A 238 -9.75 -16.13 -12.74
N PRO A 239 -10.26 -16.96 -13.68
CA PRO A 239 -11.27 -17.95 -13.34
C PRO A 239 -10.73 -18.92 -12.29
N PRO A 240 -11.61 -19.46 -11.41
CA PRO A 240 -11.17 -20.43 -10.42
C PRO A 240 -10.53 -21.64 -11.09
N ARG A 241 -9.45 -22.16 -10.49
CA ARG A 241 -8.83 -23.41 -10.91
C ARG A 241 -9.86 -24.54 -10.90
N LYS A 242 -9.73 -25.47 -11.86
CA LYS A 242 -10.53 -26.70 -11.88
C LYS A 242 -10.48 -27.43 -10.53
N GLY A 243 -11.64 -27.71 -9.96
CA GLY A 243 -11.84 -28.30 -8.62
C GLY A 243 -12.00 -27.30 -7.47
N TRP A 244 -11.89 -25.99 -7.74
CA TRP A 244 -12.06 -24.90 -6.75
C TRP A 244 -13.30 -24.04 -7.04
N GLU A 245 -14.09 -24.38 -8.06
CA GLU A 245 -15.20 -23.58 -8.57
C GLU A 245 -16.28 -23.35 -7.50
N ASP A 246 -16.50 -24.32 -6.60
CA ASP A 246 -17.53 -24.23 -5.57
C ASP A 246 -17.23 -23.15 -4.52
N LEU A 247 -15.96 -22.77 -4.32
CA LEU A 247 -15.59 -21.68 -3.39
C LEU A 247 -15.86 -20.28 -3.95
N TYR A 248 -16.19 -20.19 -5.24
CA TYR A 248 -16.46 -18.93 -5.96
C TYR A 248 -17.95 -18.74 -6.29
N LYS A 249 -18.81 -19.68 -5.86
CA LYS A 249 -20.26 -19.54 -5.90
C LYS A 249 -20.69 -18.72 -4.68
N LEU A 250 -20.89 -17.41 -4.89
CA LEU A 250 -21.48 -16.50 -3.91
C LEU A 250 -22.99 -16.69 -3.82
#